data_AF-A0A356X1W0-F1
#
_entry.id   AF-A0A356X1W0-F1
#
_cell.length_a   1.000
_cell.length_b   1.000
_cell.length_c   1.000
_cell.angle_alpha   90.00
_cell.angle_beta   90.00
_cell.angle_gamma   90.00
#
_symmetry.space_group_name_H-M   'P 1'
#
loop_
_entity.id
_entity.type
_entity.pdbx_description
1 polymer ?
#
loop_
_entity_poly.entity_id
_entity_poly.type
_entity_poly.pdbx_seq_one_letter_code
_entity_poly.pdbx_strand_id
1 'polypeptide(L)'
;MSERGHKKSLKEKKVLLAEIHHRVKNNLALISSLLMIEEFNSNNKQVIDILGKSQNRIKSMSLIHEVLYQANSHVHVPIKQFLDEYIKSIEPRLNTEGKKISMSSKIFADGLNLNQAVPCALIINELVTNAYEHAF
;
A
#
# COMPACT_ATOMS: atom_id res chain seq x y z
N MET A 1 -20.15 7.53 -36.69
CA MET A 1 -20.33 6.29 -35.90
C MET A 1 -19.07 5.84 -35.14
N SER A 2 -17.85 6.24 -35.55
CA SER A 2 -16.58 5.83 -34.88
C SER A 2 -16.39 6.37 -33.45
N GLU A 3 -16.77 7.63 -33.15
CA GLU A 3 -16.61 8.21 -31.80
C GLU A 3 -17.47 7.55 -30.71
N ARG A 4 -18.68 7.09 -31.06
CA ARG A 4 -19.57 6.41 -30.09
C ARG A 4 -19.04 5.02 -29.72
N GLY A 5 -18.43 4.31 -30.68
CA GLY A 5 -17.74 3.04 -30.44
C GLY A 5 -16.52 3.21 -29.53
N HIS A 6 -15.69 4.23 -29.79
CA HIS A 6 -14.54 4.56 -28.93
C HIS A 6 -14.95 4.93 -27.50
N LYS A 7 -15.95 5.79 -27.32
CA LYS A 7 -16.44 6.16 -25.98
C LYS A 7 -17.05 4.97 -25.22
N LYS A 8 -17.77 4.08 -25.93
CA LYS A 8 -18.33 2.85 -25.33
C LYS A 8 -17.23 1.88 -24.90
N SER A 9 -16.24 1.64 -25.75
CA SER A 9 -15.07 0.81 -25.42
C SER A 9 -14.23 1.38 -24.27
N LEU A 10 -14.06 2.70 -24.19
CA LEU A 10 -13.39 3.36 -23.07
C LEU A 10 -14.15 3.18 -21.76
N LYS A 11 -15.49 3.27 -21.80
CA LYS A 11 -16.35 3.10 -20.63
C LYS A 11 -16.34 1.66 -20.13
N GLU A 12 -16.42 0.69 -21.04
CA GLU A 12 -16.32 -0.74 -20.72
C GLU A 12 -14.95 -1.08 -20.10
N LYS A 13 -13.85 -0.56 -20.66
CA LYS A 13 -12.50 -0.72 -20.06
C LYS A 13 -12.42 -0.14 -18.65
N LYS A 14 -13.00 1.04 -18.39
CA LYS A 14 -13.00 1.65 -17.06
C LYS A 14 -13.76 0.82 -16.03
N VAL A 15 -14.92 0.27 -16.41
CA VAL A 15 -15.71 -0.61 -15.53
C VAL A 15 -14.96 -1.90 -15.22
N LEU A 16 -14.36 -2.53 -16.23
CA LEU A 16 -13.59 -3.77 -16.05
C LEU A 16 -12.38 -3.55 -15.13
N LEU A 17 -11.66 -2.43 -15.30
CA LEU A 17 -10.55 -2.06 -14.43
C LEU A 17 -11.03 -1.83 -12.99
N ALA A 18 -12.11 -1.08 -12.78
CA ALA A 18 -12.68 -0.86 -11.46
C ALA A 18 -13.03 -2.18 -10.74
N GLU A 19 -13.57 -3.15 -11.48
CA GLU A 19 -13.89 -4.46 -10.91
C GLU A 19 -12.65 -5.28 -10.54
N ILE A 20 -11.59 -5.26 -11.36
CA ILE A 20 -10.31 -5.89 -11.03
C ILE A 20 -9.72 -5.25 -9.77
N HIS A 21 -9.72 -3.92 -9.65
CA HIS A 21 -9.21 -3.23 -8.46
C HIS A 21 -9.99 -3.60 -7.20
N HIS A 22 -11.32 -3.65 -7.29
CA HIS A 22 -12.16 -4.08 -6.19
C HIS A 22 -11.83 -5.52 -5.77
N ARG A 23 -11.65 -6.44 -6.74
CA ARG A 23 -11.25 -7.82 -6.47
C ARG A 23 -9.85 -7.92 -5.84
N VAL A 24 -8.88 -7.12 -6.29
CA VAL A 24 -7.54 -7.07 -5.68
C VAL A 24 -7.61 -6.59 -4.24
N LYS A 25 -8.35 -5.51 -3.95
CA LYS A 25 -8.56 -5.02 -2.58
C LYS A 25 -9.20 -6.09 -1.69
N ASN A 26 -10.23 -6.77 -2.19
CA ASN A 26 -10.87 -7.87 -1.46
C ASN A 26 -9.91 -9.02 -1.18
N ASN A 27 -9.08 -9.40 -2.15
CA ASN A 27 -8.11 -10.48 -1.98
C ASN A 27 -7.03 -10.10 -0.96
N LEU A 28 -6.49 -8.89 -1.02
CA LEU A 28 -5.49 -8.43 -0.06
C LEU A 28 -6.08 -8.31 1.36
N ALA A 29 -7.33 -7.84 1.49
CA ALA A 29 -8.04 -7.81 2.76
C ALA A 29 -8.27 -9.23 3.33
N LEU A 30 -8.65 -10.18 2.47
CA LEU A 30 -8.84 -11.58 2.86
C LEU A 30 -7.53 -12.21 3.32
N ILE A 31 -6.43 -12.05 2.57
CA ILE A 31 -5.11 -12.56 2.95
C ILE A 31 -4.65 -11.92 4.27
N SER A 32 -4.82 -10.60 4.42
CA SER A 32 -4.48 -9.92 5.69
C SER A 32 -5.29 -10.46 6.87
N SER A 33 -6.55 -10.81 6.66
CA SER A 33 -7.41 -11.39 7.71
C SER A 33 -6.96 -12.80 8.09
N LEU A 34 -6.54 -13.62 7.11
CA LEU A 34 -5.97 -14.94 7.38
C LEU A 34 -4.69 -14.83 8.21
N LEU A 35 -3.77 -13.92 7.85
CA LEU A 35 -2.54 -13.71 8.61
C LEU A 35 -2.81 -13.21 10.04
N MET A 36 -3.85 -12.40 10.24
CA MET A 36 -4.25 -11.93 11.56
C MET A 36 -4.80 -13.07 12.43
N ILE A 37 -5.54 -14.02 11.84
CA ILE A 37 -6.01 -15.22 12.54
C ILE A 37 -4.82 -16.11 12.95
N GLU A 38 -3.87 -16.35 12.04
CA GLU A 38 -2.66 -17.13 12.33
C GLU A 38 -1.80 -16.45 13.41
N GLU A 39 -1.71 -15.12 13.39
CA GLU A 39 -1.00 -14.34 14.41
C GLU A 39 -1.65 -14.51 15.78
N PHE A 40 -2.98 -14.37 15.85
CA PHE A 40 -3.76 -14.51 17.07
C PHE A 40 -3.66 -15.92 17.69
N ASN A 41 -3.56 -16.95 16.86
CA ASN A 41 -3.46 -18.35 17.30
C ASN A 41 -2.03 -18.78 17.66
N SER A 42 -1.02 -17.93 17.43
CA SER A 42 0.37 -18.26 17.70
C SER A 42 0.78 -17.83 19.11
N ASN A 43 1.50 -18.72 19.81
CA ASN A 43 2.19 -18.39 21.07
C ASN A 43 3.69 -18.11 20.86
N ASN A 44 4.20 -18.25 19.62
CA ASN A 44 5.60 -18.02 19.31
C ASN A 44 5.80 -16.55 18.90
N LYS A 45 6.53 -15.80 19.73
CA LYS A 45 6.83 -14.38 19.52
C LYS A 45 7.50 -14.09 18.17
N GLN A 46 8.38 -14.97 17.68
CA GLN A 46 9.02 -14.79 16.37
C GLN A 46 8.01 -14.96 15.22
N VAL A 47 7.07 -15.90 15.36
CA VAL A 47 6.01 -16.12 14.35
C VAL A 47 5.06 -14.93 14.32
N ILE A 48 4.65 -14.43 15.48
CA ILE A 48 3.81 -13.22 15.61
C ILE A 48 4.48 -12.04 14.89
N ASP A 49 5.76 -11.79 15.15
CA ASP A 49 6.50 -10.68 14.54
C ASP A 49 6.57 -10.79 13.00
N ILE A 50 6.88 -11.98 12.47
CA ILE A 50 6.95 -12.23 11.03
C ILE A 50 5.56 -12.04 10.37
N LEU A 51 4.50 -12.47 11.03
CA LEU A 51 3.12 -12.31 10.55
C LEU A 51 2.68 -10.84 10.57
N GLY A 52 3.02 -10.09 11.62
CA GLY A 52 2.80 -8.65 11.71
C GLY A 52 3.52 -7.88 10.59
N LYS A 53 4.78 -8.22 10.32
CA LYS A 53 5.56 -7.69 9.17
C LYS A 53 4.88 -8.00 7.84
N SER A 54 4.42 -9.24 7.67
CA SER A 54 3.73 -9.67 6.45
C SER A 54 2.41 -8.90 6.24
N GLN A 55 1.64 -8.65 7.30
CA GLN A 55 0.45 -7.81 7.24
C GLN A 55 0.78 -6.37 6.84
N ASN A 56 1.86 -5.78 7.37
CA ASN A 56 2.29 -4.42 7.00
C ASN A 56 2.64 -4.32 5.50
N ARG A 57 3.29 -5.35 4.93
CA ARG A 57 3.58 -5.44 3.49
C ARG A 57 2.30 -5.49 2.65
N ILE A 58 1.34 -6.33 3.03
CA ILE A 58 0.03 -6.45 2.34
C ILE A 58 -0.77 -5.14 2.42
N LYS A 59 -0.75 -4.47 3.57
CA LYS A 59 -1.40 -3.16 3.74
C LYS A 59 -0.78 -2.11 2.82
N SER A 60 0.54 -2.13 2.66
CA SER A 60 1.26 -1.25 1.74
C SER A 60 0.85 -1.52 0.30
N MET A 61 0.83 -2.80 -0.12
CA MET A 61 0.34 -3.17 -1.45
C MET A 61 -1.09 -2.69 -1.70
N SER A 62 -1.97 -2.81 -0.70
CA SER A 62 -3.36 -2.35 -0.79
C SER A 62 -3.45 -0.84 -0.99
N LEU A 63 -2.67 -0.05 -0.22
CA LEU A 63 -2.64 1.41 -0.33
C LEU A 63 -2.15 1.86 -1.71
N ILE A 64 -1.09 1.23 -2.23
CA ILE A 64 -0.57 1.51 -3.57
C ILE A 64 -1.66 1.28 -4.61
N HIS A 65 -2.34 0.13 -4.55
CA HIS A 65 -3.42 -0.20 -5.48
C HIS A 65 -4.58 0.80 -5.44
N GLU A 66 -4.88 1.38 -4.26
CA GLU A 66 -5.91 2.39 -4.08
C GLU A 66 -5.48 3.75 -4.67
N VAL A 67 -4.27 4.21 -4.37
CA VAL A 67 -3.69 5.46 -4.93
C VAL A 67 -3.57 5.37 -6.45
N LEU A 68 -3.13 4.22 -6.98
CA LEU A 68 -3.01 3.95 -8.41
C LEU A 68 -4.34 4.07 -9.17
N TYR A 69 -5.41 3.53 -8.59
CA TYR A 69 -6.72 3.60 -9.23
C TYR A 69 -7.29 5.02 -9.17
N GLN A 70 -7.15 5.72 -8.04
CA GLN A 70 -7.60 7.11 -7.93
C GLN A 70 -6.87 8.02 -8.92
N ALA A 71 -5.62 7.70 -9.28
CA ALA A 71 -4.88 8.46 -10.28
C ALA A 71 -5.49 8.41 -11.70
N ASN A 72 -6.36 7.43 -12.02
CA ASN A 72 -7.36 7.25 -13.13
C ASN A 72 -7.17 7.96 -14.51
N SER A 73 -6.00 8.54 -14.77
CA SER A 73 -5.72 9.52 -15.82
C SER A 73 -4.23 9.81 -15.98
N HIS A 74 -3.40 9.57 -14.96
CA HIS A 74 -1.96 9.85 -15.02
C HIS A 74 -1.16 8.56 -15.12
N VAL A 75 -0.25 8.51 -16.09
CA VAL A 75 0.75 7.44 -16.30
C VAL A 75 1.71 7.28 -15.11
N HIS A 76 1.59 8.17 -14.11
CA HIS A 76 2.50 8.33 -12.98
C HIS A 76 1.73 8.39 -11.66
N VAL A 77 2.19 7.61 -10.69
CA VAL A 77 1.81 7.65 -9.28
C VAL A 77 2.47 8.86 -8.63
N PRO A 78 1.71 9.79 -8.03
CA PRO A 78 2.28 10.85 -7.22
C PRO A 78 2.86 10.25 -5.93
N ILE A 79 4.14 9.85 -5.98
CA ILE A 79 4.82 9.10 -4.91
C ILE A 79 4.82 9.85 -3.58
N LYS A 80 4.74 11.18 -3.61
CA LYS A 80 4.57 12.03 -2.44
C LYS A 80 3.28 11.76 -1.70
N GLN A 81 2.16 11.77 -2.41
CA GLN A 81 0.86 11.49 -1.79
C GLN A 81 0.83 10.07 -1.20
N PHE A 82 1.32 9.09 -1.96
CA PHE A 82 1.43 7.72 -1.49
C PHE A 82 2.23 7.62 -0.18
N LEU A 83 3.41 8.26 -0.12
CA LEU A 83 4.27 8.22 1.05
C LEU A 83 3.64 8.89 2.27
N ASP A 84 3.00 10.03 2.07
CA ASP A 84 2.33 10.76 3.15
C ASP A 84 1.16 9.95 3.73
N GLU A 85 0.38 9.27 2.88
CA GLU A 85 -0.69 8.37 3.31
C GLU A 85 -0.13 7.12 4.02
N TYR A 86 0.95 6.54 3.50
CA TYR A 86 1.59 5.38 4.09
C TYR A 86 2.12 5.68 5.49
N ILE A 87 2.88 6.76 5.65
CA ILE A 87 3.44 7.23 6.93
C ILE A 87 2.31 7.43 7.97
N LYS A 88 1.24 8.12 7.60
CA LYS A 88 0.06 8.29 8.47
C LYS A 88 -0.59 6.96 8.87
N SER A 89 -0.53 5.95 8.00
CA SER A 89 -1.16 4.65 8.26
C SER A 89 -0.39 3.76 9.25
N ILE A 90 0.89 4.04 9.46
CA ILE A 90 1.79 3.27 10.34
C ILE A 90 2.14 4.04 11.61
N GLU A 91 2.13 5.38 11.58
CA GLU A 91 2.43 6.24 12.72
C GLU A 91 1.68 5.86 14.02
N PRO A 92 0.37 5.53 14.02
CA PRO A 92 -0.34 5.15 15.23
C PRO A 92 0.16 3.85 15.86
N ARG A 93 0.65 2.90 15.05
CA ARG A 93 1.20 1.62 15.54
C ARG A 93 2.59 1.80 16.13
N LEU A 94 3.36 2.74 15.57
CA LEU A 94 4.76 2.96 15.89
C LEU A 94 4.97 3.92 17.07
N ASN A 95 4.00 4.79 17.38
CA ASN A 95 4.03 5.70 18.54
C ASN A 95 3.53 5.04 19.85
N THR A 96 3.56 3.71 19.97
CA THR A 96 2.96 2.98 21.09
C THR A 96 3.84 2.90 22.35
N GLU A 97 5.10 3.32 22.31
CA GLU A 97 6.06 3.14 23.41
C GLU A 97 6.70 4.44 23.96
N GLY A 98 6.01 5.57 23.94
CA GLY A 98 6.53 6.83 24.51
C GLY A 98 7.73 7.44 23.76
N LYS A 99 8.20 6.79 22.69
CA LYS A 99 9.18 7.31 21.73
C LYS A 99 8.48 8.31 20.83
N LYS A 100 8.78 9.60 20.98
CA LYS A 100 8.32 10.66 20.06
C LYS A 100 9.20 10.63 18.80
N ILE A 101 8.84 9.81 17.82
CA ILE A 101 9.56 9.74 16.54
C ILE A 101 8.78 10.55 15.51
N SER A 102 9.40 11.62 15.00
CA SER A 102 8.82 12.41 13.90
C SER A 102 9.32 11.90 12.55
N MET A 103 8.40 11.59 11.64
CA MET A 103 8.74 11.27 10.25
C MET A 103 8.62 12.50 9.35
N SER A 104 9.57 12.69 8.45
CA SER A 104 9.49 13.69 7.38
C SER A 104 10.01 13.11 6.06
N SER A 105 9.41 13.53 4.94
CA SER A 105 9.76 13.05 3.60
C SER A 105 10.16 14.24 2.71
N LYS A 106 11.19 14.05 1.87
CA LYS A 106 11.57 15.00 0.81
C LYS A 106 11.70 14.25 -0.50
N ILE A 107 10.84 14.60 -1.45
CA ILE A 107 10.62 13.84 -2.68
C ILE A 107 10.82 14.77 -3.87
N PHE A 108 11.67 14.33 -4.80
CA PHE A 108 12.03 15.08 -6.01
C PHE A 108 11.52 14.44 -7.30
N ALA A 109 10.81 13.32 -7.20
CA ALA A 109 10.26 12.63 -8.35
C ALA A 109 8.85 13.15 -8.67
N ASP A 110 8.60 13.47 -9.94
CA ASP A 110 7.29 13.93 -10.43
C ASP A 110 6.24 12.82 -10.43
N GLY A 111 6.70 11.55 -10.42
CA GLY A 111 5.89 10.38 -10.15
C GLY A 111 6.56 9.08 -10.61
N LEU A 112 5.99 7.94 -10.22
CA LEU A 112 6.49 6.60 -10.57
C LEU A 112 5.47 5.86 -11.44
N ASN A 113 5.92 5.10 -12.43
CA ASN A 113 5.00 4.17 -13.08
C ASN A 113 4.63 3.01 -12.15
N LEU A 114 3.59 2.25 -12.48
CA LEU A 114 3.09 1.14 -11.67
C LEU A 114 4.19 0.14 -11.26
N ASN A 115 5.03 -0.24 -12.23
CA ASN A 115 6.09 -1.22 -12.03
C ASN A 115 7.21 -0.72 -11.11
N GLN A 116 7.31 0.59 -10.90
CA GLN A 116 8.25 1.22 -9.97
C GLN A 116 7.60 1.51 -8.61
N ALA A 117 6.33 1.90 -8.58
CA ALA A 117 5.64 2.30 -7.36
C ALA A 117 5.53 1.13 -6.35
N VAL A 118 5.20 -0.07 -6.84
CA VAL A 118 5.08 -1.27 -5.99
C VAL A 118 6.40 -1.62 -5.29
N PRO A 119 7.53 -1.83 -5.99
CA PRO A 119 8.79 -2.13 -5.33
C PRO A 119 9.28 -0.96 -4.46
N CYS A 120 9.12 0.30 -4.88
CA CYS A 120 9.52 1.46 -4.06
C CYS A 120 8.79 1.48 -2.70
N ALA A 121 7.48 1.25 -2.70
CA ALA A 121 6.71 1.22 -1.47
C ALA A 121 7.13 0.10 -0.52
N LEU A 122 7.44 -1.08 -1.06
CA LEU A 122 7.94 -2.19 -0.24
C LEU A 122 9.30 -1.84 0.36
N ILE A 123 10.23 -1.31 -0.43
CA ILE A 123 11.53 -0.86 0.07
C ILE A 123 11.36 0.15 1.20
N ILE A 124 10.47 1.13 1.02
CA ILE A 124 10.23 2.14 2.04
C ILE A 124 9.60 1.53 3.30
N ASN A 125 8.66 0.60 3.14
CA ASN A 125 8.08 -0.11 4.29
C ASN A 125 9.16 -0.81 5.11
N GLU A 126 10.04 -1.56 4.47
CA GLU A 126 11.12 -2.28 5.16
C GLU A 126 12.07 -1.30 5.85
N LEU A 127 12.46 -0.21 5.18
CA LEU A 127 13.36 0.79 5.74
C LEU A 127 12.75 1.47 6.97
N VAL A 128 11.48 1.87 6.88
CA VAL A 128 10.79 2.52 8.00
C VAL A 128 10.60 1.53 9.15
N THR A 129 10.10 0.34 8.88
CA THR A 129 9.88 -0.69 9.91
C THR A 129 11.20 -1.03 10.62
N ASN A 130 12.27 -1.26 9.87
CA ASN A 130 13.59 -1.55 10.46
C ASN A 130 14.15 -0.37 11.28
N ALA A 131 13.98 0.87 10.82
CA ALA A 131 14.43 2.04 11.57
C ALA A 131 13.69 2.13 12.93
N TYR A 132 12.39 1.86 12.94
CA TYR A 132 11.61 1.85 14.18
C TYR A 132 11.93 0.67 15.10
N GLU A 133 12.13 -0.53 14.57
CA GLU A 133 12.38 -1.72 15.39
C GLU A 133 13.81 -1.81 15.93
N HIS A 134 14.79 -1.24 15.21
CA HIS A 134 16.20 -1.45 15.50
C HIS A 134 17.01 -0.18 15.79
N ALA A 135 16.59 1.00 15.32
CA ALA A 135 17.38 2.24 15.49
C ALA A 135 16.92 3.12 16.66
N PHE A 136 15.67 2.97 17.11
CA PHE A 136 15.07 3.79 18.17
C PHE A 136 14.39 2.94 19.22
#